data_AF-A0A1V6AMS1-F1
#
_entry.id   AF-A0A1V6AMS1-F1
#
_cell.length_a   1.000
_cell.length_b   1.000
_cell.length_c   1.000
_cell.angle_alpha   90.00
_cell.angle_beta   90.00
_cell.angle_gamma   90.00
#
_symmetry.space_group_name_H-M   'P 1'
#
loop_
_entity.id
_entity.type
_entity.pdbx_description
1 polymer ?
#
loop_
_entity_poly.entity_id
_entity_poly.type
_entity_poly.pdbx_seq_one_letter_code
_entity_poly.pdbx_strand_id
1 'polypeptide(L)'
;MERKIVLLLIMVLILSLLSGCSKNAESTPPLYDIFETKHQRDDISLRIFDIYKCETEYAFYEIEVMEGIDTERAKYIIDEIDELINSIISYNEILYITKPTIIITQLDIKTGEDFEEAYCKNNTVVAKFEMLDTYEFTSYIIRAMSDIMDPWLIYGISGTVMNTSIDMNQLQAYYSNPDNLSTLDFIEPRFIYELNGENTVYAKETAIAYCKYIYDKYCFNSIVTFDPQIKIMANKRMKNEWLKSIGVAHIYNSIYSGLFSGYKFTINRDDSITILSPFAEYNIKMQKDERFLLTSVDNLVVFLYKNLMGVAELKKRLSVSPYYDELKTDEVIIYEIDESLLSGGGQTNMKKGIIQLNSFGIEFMHIHETVHFFFQEYYQPTYIFWYLQEGLACYLSNTATSFYTYVTNPLNNEPFYQEQIMMSLIYENDCNGQTLMYIYNNSQELEQNLMDYYLSHGGEISPLDDFNLSLYADAMSYALSKTYSNNLYIFNYYILAESYVKYLVNTYSLDQVIQANMDCD
;
A
#
# COMPACT_ATOMS: atom_id res chain seq x y z
N MET A 1 44.50 48.35 65.69
CA MET A 1 45.34 47.86 64.57
C MET A 1 44.89 46.46 64.13
N GLU A 2 44.55 45.59 65.07
CA GLU A 2 44.12 44.20 64.84
C GLU A 2 42.88 44.03 63.93
N ARG A 3 41.83 44.87 64.05
CA ARG A 3 40.65 44.77 63.17
C ARG A 3 40.93 45.01 61.69
N LYS A 4 41.93 45.84 61.35
CA LYS A 4 42.29 46.10 59.95
C LYS A 4 43.08 44.93 59.34
N ILE A 5 43.86 44.22 60.16
CA ILE A 5 44.63 43.05 59.73
C ILE A 5 43.69 41.87 59.47
N VAL A 6 42.68 41.67 60.31
CA VAL A 6 41.67 40.61 60.11
C VAL A 6 40.87 40.82 58.83
N LEU A 7 40.45 42.06 58.53
CA LEU A 7 39.76 42.39 57.28
C LEU A 7 40.64 42.17 56.05
N LEU A 8 41.93 42.48 56.15
CA LEU A 8 42.88 42.25 55.05
C LEU A 8 43.12 40.76 54.81
N LEU A 9 43.22 39.97 55.88
CA LEU A 9 43.33 38.51 55.79
C LEU A 9 42.08 37.86 55.20
N ILE A 10 40.88 38.35 55.55
CA ILE A 10 39.62 37.86 54.95
C ILE A 10 39.55 38.20 53.46
N MET A 11 39.95 39.41 53.05
CA MET A 11 40.00 39.76 51.63
C MET A 11 41.03 38.93 50.85
N VAL A 12 42.19 38.65 51.43
CA VAL A 12 43.19 37.76 50.82
C VAL A 12 42.65 36.33 50.70
N LEU A 13 41.94 35.84 51.73
CA LEU A 13 41.32 34.51 51.70
C LEU A 13 40.22 34.40 50.63
N ILE A 14 39.37 35.42 50.51
CA ILE A 14 38.31 35.51 49.48
C ILE A 14 38.93 35.61 48.09
N LEU A 15 39.99 36.42 47.91
CA LEU A 15 40.70 36.52 46.65
C LEU A 15 41.40 35.21 46.29
N SER A 16 41.95 34.45 47.25
CA SER A 16 42.53 33.13 47.00
C SER A 16 41.48 32.05 46.70
N LEU A 17 40.28 32.16 47.26
CA LEU A 17 39.15 31.27 46.94
C LEU A 17 38.55 31.58 45.56
N LEU A 18 38.59 32.84 45.11
CA LEU A 18 38.10 33.27 43.79
C LEU A 18 39.14 33.13 42.67
N SER A 19 40.43 33.02 42.98
CA SER A 19 41.51 32.80 41.99
C SER A 19 41.85 31.33 41.75
N GLY A 20 41.12 30.40 42.38
CA GLY A 20 41.26 28.95 42.23
C GLY A 20 40.34 28.29 41.19
N CYS A 21 39.78 29.05 40.24
CA CYS A 21 38.98 28.51 39.13
C CYS A 21 39.43 29.09 37.78
N SER A 22 40.71 28.93 37.45
CA SER A 22 41.09 28.66 36.06
C SER A 22 41.35 27.17 35.94
N LYS A 23 40.28 26.36 35.97
CA LYS A 23 40.36 25.07 35.31
C LYS A 23 40.64 25.43 33.85
N ASN A 24 41.83 25.09 33.38
CA ASN A 24 42.00 24.74 31.99
C ASN A 24 40.77 23.90 31.64
N ALA A 25 39.99 24.34 30.65
CA ALA A 25 39.11 23.44 29.95
C ALA A 25 40.04 22.37 29.37
N GLU A 26 40.33 21.34 30.17
CA GLU A 26 40.61 20.03 29.66
C GLU A 26 39.43 19.76 28.75
N SER A 27 39.69 19.83 27.44
CA SER A 27 38.83 19.30 26.42
C SER A 27 38.30 17.99 26.97
N THR A 28 37.00 17.92 27.25
CA THR A 28 36.34 16.67 27.56
C THR A 28 36.86 15.68 26.52
N PRO A 29 37.54 14.59 26.91
CA PRO A 29 38.02 13.63 25.92
C PRO A 29 36.82 13.26 25.04
N PRO A 30 37.01 13.13 23.71
CA PRO A 30 35.89 12.80 22.85
C PRO A 30 35.25 11.52 23.40
N LEU A 31 33.91 11.51 23.51
CA LEU A 31 33.16 10.38 24.09
C LEU A 31 33.41 9.07 23.33
N TYR A 32 33.95 9.18 22.12
CA TYR A 32 34.21 8.14 21.16
C TYR A 32 35.38 8.55 20.24
N ASP A 33 36.12 7.59 19.69
CA ASP A 33 37.22 7.86 18.75
C ASP A 33 36.70 7.89 17.30
N ILE A 34 37.02 8.94 16.55
CA ILE A 34 36.77 9.03 15.11
C ILE A 34 38.05 8.65 14.36
N PHE A 35 37.94 7.72 13.41
CA PHE A 35 39.06 7.34 12.56
C PHE A 35 38.70 7.43 11.08
N GLU A 36 39.67 7.88 10.29
CA GLU A 36 39.54 7.95 8.83
C GLU A 36 39.83 6.58 8.22
N THR A 37 38.95 6.11 7.33
CA THR A 37 39.09 4.85 6.61
C THR A 37 38.37 4.94 5.26
N LYS A 38 38.22 3.82 4.55
CA LYS A 38 37.46 3.73 3.31
C LYS A 38 36.26 2.83 3.47
N HIS A 39 35.09 3.34 3.11
CA HIS A 39 33.93 2.52 2.83
C HIS A 39 34.25 1.62 1.62
N GLN A 40 34.01 0.32 1.75
CA GLN A 40 34.21 -0.66 0.68
C GLN A 40 32.88 -1.02 0.02
N ARG A 41 32.91 -1.51 -1.21
CA ARG A 41 31.71 -2.06 -1.83
C ARG A 41 31.17 -3.23 -1.01
N ASP A 42 29.86 -3.24 -0.83
CA ASP A 42 29.14 -4.27 -0.10
C ASP A 42 27.71 -4.45 -0.68
N ASP A 43 26.86 -5.15 0.06
CA ASP A 43 25.48 -5.44 -0.37
C ASP A 43 24.56 -4.20 -0.35
N ILE A 44 24.98 -3.09 0.28
CA ILE A 44 24.20 -1.85 0.39
C ILE A 44 24.78 -0.72 -0.47
N SER A 45 26.06 -0.75 -0.78
CA SER A 45 26.82 0.31 -1.44
C SER A 45 27.65 -0.23 -2.61
N LEU A 46 27.53 0.42 -3.77
CA LEU A 46 28.36 0.15 -4.94
C LEU A 46 29.55 1.12 -5.07
N ARG A 47 29.65 2.10 -4.15
CA ARG A 47 30.70 3.12 -4.13
C ARG A 47 31.83 2.76 -3.19
N ILE A 48 33.00 3.34 -3.45
CA ILE A 48 34.16 3.36 -2.54
C ILE A 48 34.46 4.83 -2.30
N PHE A 49 34.50 5.24 -1.04
CA PHE A 49 34.76 6.63 -0.65
C PHE A 49 35.44 6.67 0.73
N ASP A 50 36.19 7.74 0.96
CA ASP A 50 36.83 8.00 2.25
C ASP A 50 35.75 8.40 3.27
N ILE A 51 35.85 7.87 4.49
CA ILE A 51 34.88 8.10 5.58
C ILE A 51 35.57 8.38 6.90
N TYR A 52 34.94 9.23 7.71
CA TYR A 52 35.10 9.24 9.15
C TYR A 52 34.17 8.18 9.74
N LYS A 53 34.75 7.19 10.42
CA LYS A 53 34.02 6.07 11.02
C LYS A 53 34.08 6.14 12.54
N CYS A 54 32.95 5.85 13.18
CA CYS A 54 32.83 5.84 14.63
C CYS A 54 31.70 4.90 15.11
N GLU A 55 31.76 4.49 16.37
CA GLU A 55 30.65 3.84 17.09
C GLU A 55 30.41 4.60 18.40
N THR A 56 29.15 4.92 18.68
CA THR A 56 28.71 5.51 19.95
C THR A 56 27.85 4.51 20.74
N GLU A 57 27.33 4.93 21.89
CA GLU A 57 26.32 4.15 22.61
C GLU A 57 25.05 3.95 21.78
N TYR A 58 24.75 4.88 20.88
CA TYR A 58 23.48 4.97 20.15
C TYR A 58 23.53 4.42 18.73
N ALA A 59 24.64 4.60 17.99
CA ALA A 59 24.69 4.21 16.58
C ALA A 59 26.11 3.92 16.06
N PHE A 60 26.17 3.32 14.86
CA PHE A 60 27.37 3.23 14.04
C PHE A 60 27.36 4.34 12.99
N TYR A 61 28.44 5.09 12.86
CA TYR A 61 28.52 6.25 11.96
C TYR A 61 29.55 6.05 10.86
N GLU A 62 29.18 6.41 9.63
CA GLU A 62 30.08 6.57 8.49
C GLU A 62 29.78 7.89 7.77
N ILE A 63 30.65 8.90 7.95
CA ILE A 63 30.49 10.23 7.35
C ILE A 63 31.51 10.37 6.21
N GLU A 64 31.05 10.56 4.98
CA GLU A 64 31.92 10.73 3.82
C GLU A 64 32.81 11.97 3.98
N VAL A 65 34.11 11.78 3.73
CA VAL A 65 35.11 12.86 3.70
C VAL A 65 34.90 13.65 2.42
N MET A 66 34.41 14.88 2.55
CA MET A 66 34.11 15.77 1.43
C MET A 66 34.48 17.21 1.77
N GLU A 67 34.46 18.09 0.75
CA GLU A 67 34.75 19.51 0.94
C GLU A 67 33.79 20.12 1.97
N GLY A 68 34.35 20.74 3.02
CA GLY A 68 33.58 21.34 4.10
C GLY A 68 33.26 20.40 5.28
N ILE A 69 33.59 19.10 5.18
CA ILE A 69 33.45 18.14 6.28
C ILE A 69 34.84 17.68 6.73
N ASP A 70 35.37 18.31 7.77
CA ASP A 70 36.56 17.85 8.49
C ASP A 70 36.18 17.01 9.72
N THR A 71 37.17 16.54 10.48
CA THR A 71 36.94 15.72 11.68
C THR A 71 36.09 16.44 12.75
N GLU A 72 36.25 17.76 12.92
CA GLU A 72 35.46 18.53 13.89
C GLU A 72 34.00 18.66 13.42
N ARG A 73 33.78 18.88 12.12
CA ARG A 73 32.44 18.91 11.55
C ARG A 73 31.77 17.54 11.60
N ALA A 74 32.50 16.47 11.32
CA ALA A 74 32.02 15.10 11.47
C ALA A 74 31.61 14.80 12.92
N LYS A 75 32.39 15.24 13.90
CA LYS A 75 32.05 15.12 15.31
C LYS A 75 30.76 15.86 15.68
N TYR A 76 30.62 17.10 15.20
CA TYR A 76 29.39 17.88 15.40
C TYR A 76 28.16 17.17 14.84
N ILE A 77 28.26 16.59 13.64
CA ILE A 77 27.18 15.80 13.02
C ILE A 77 26.81 14.59 13.88
N ILE A 78 27.82 13.85 14.39
CA ILE A 78 27.58 12.69 15.26
C ILE A 78 26.87 13.13 16.54
N ASP A 79 27.32 14.20 17.18
CA ASP A 79 26.73 14.71 18.41
C ASP A 79 25.26 15.15 18.19
N GLU A 80 24.94 15.80 17.06
CA GLU A 80 23.54 16.16 16.70
C GLU A 80 22.65 14.92 16.51
N ILE A 81 23.15 13.90 15.83
CA ILE A 81 22.37 12.67 15.58
C ILE A 81 22.22 11.86 16.88
N ASP A 82 23.25 11.78 17.72
CA ASP A 82 23.18 11.14 19.04
C ASP A 82 22.16 11.87 19.96
N GLU A 83 22.11 13.21 19.94
CA GLU A 83 21.10 13.98 20.67
C GLU A 83 19.67 13.69 20.16
N LEU A 84 19.50 13.54 18.85
CA LEU A 84 18.23 13.14 18.24
C LEU A 84 17.83 11.71 18.66
N ILE A 85 18.74 10.74 18.56
CA ILE A 85 18.47 9.36 18.99
C ILE A 85 18.12 9.31 20.47
N ASN A 86 18.88 10.03 21.31
CA ASN A 86 18.58 10.12 22.73
C ASN A 86 17.21 10.78 23.00
N SER A 87 16.80 11.75 22.18
CA SER A 87 15.45 12.34 22.25
C SER A 87 14.36 11.32 21.88
N ILE A 88 14.60 10.46 20.88
CA ILE A 88 13.69 9.36 20.52
C ILE A 88 13.60 8.33 21.66
N ILE A 89 14.74 7.94 22.24
CA ILE A 89 14.79 7.01 23.39
C ILE A 89 14.09 7.61 24.61
N SER A 90 14.30 8.90 24.87
CA SER A 90 13.65 9.63 25.97
C SER A 90 12.14 9.74 25.74
N TYR A 91 11.71 9.83 24.49
CA TYR A 91 10.30 9.76 24.13
C TYR A 91 9.73 8.36 24.43
N ASN A 92 10.44 7.29 24.05
CA ASN A 92 10.22 5.96 24.60
C ASN A 92 11.36 4.95 24.37
N GLU A 93 11.77 4.27 25.45
CA GLU A 93 12.87 3.30 25.43
C GLU A 93 12.61 2.03 24.58
N ILE A 94 11.34 1.61 24.42
CA ILE A 94 10.97 0.40 23.66
C ILE A 94 11.25 0.58 22.16
N LEU A 95 11.37 1.81 21.67
CA LEU A 95 11.73 2.09 20.28
C LEU A 95 13.16 1.67 19.94
N TYR A 96 14.05 1.54 20.93
CA TYR A 96 15.45 1.21 20.72
C TYR A 96 15.71 -0.29 20.90
N ILE A 97 15.50 -1.03 19.83
CA ILE A 97 15.69 -2.48 19.75
C ILE A 97 17.07 -2.81 19.18
N THR A 98 17.52 -2.03 18.20
CA THR A 98 18.80 -2.21 17.51
C THR A 98 19.55 -0.89 17.35
N LYS A 99 20.89 -0.95 17.44
CA LYS A 99 21.76 0.15 17.03
C LYS A 99 21.64 0.37 15.51
N PRO A 100 21.19 1.53 15.02
CA PRO A 100 21.20 1.83 13.60
C PRO A 100 22.62 2.12 13.10
N THR A 101 22.83 1.92 11.80
CA THR A 101 23.99 2.42 11.07
C THR A 101 23.57 3.68 10.33
N ILE A 102 24.31 4.78 10.49
CA ILE A 102 24.02 6.07 9.86
C ILE A 102 25.15 6.42 8.90
N ILE A 103 24.83 6.56 7.63
CA ILE A 103 25.75 6.94 6.56
C ILE A 103 25.38 8.34 6.06
N ILE A 104 26.31 9.30 6.23
CA ILE A 104 26.14 10.66 5.72
C ILE A 104 27.02 10.84 4.49
N THR A 105 26.41 11.12 3.34
CA THR A 105 27.08 11.18 2.04
C THR A 105 26.42 12.19 1.11
N GLN A 106 27.16 12.73 0.13
CA GLN A 106 26.61 13.67 -0.85
C GLN A 106 25.89 12.97 -2.00
N LEU A 107 26.34 11.77 -2.38
CA LEU A 107 25.81 11.01 -3.50
C LEU A 107 25.27 9.68 -3.04
N ASP A 108 24.24 9.17 -3.70
CA ASP A 108 23.58 7.93 -3.33
C ASP A 108 24.59 6.76 -3.35
N ILE A 109 24.62 5.95 -2.29
CA ILE A 109 25.63 4.88 -2.14
C ILE A 109 25.49 3.76 -3.17
N LYS A 110 24.32 3.61 -3.82
CA LYS A 110 24.06 2.56 -4.82
C LYS A 110 24.33 3.02 -6.24
N THR A 111 23.99 4.25 -6.58
CA THR A 111 24.00 4.77 -7.96
C THR A 111 25.17 5.71 -8.20
N GLY A 112 25.65 6.41 -7.17
CA GLY A 112 26.62 7.51 -7.32
C GLY A 112 26.01 8.77 -7.92
N GLU A 113 24.69 8.87 -7.95
CA GLU A 113 23.96 10.04 -8.41
C GLU A 113 23.48 10.89 -7.23
N ASP A 114 23.06 12.12 -7.51
CA ASP A 114 22.46 12.97 -6.49
C ASP A 114 21.09 12.41 -6.07
N PHE A 115 20.73 12.54 -4.80
CA PHE A 115 19.46 12.01 -4.26
C PHE A 115 18.76 13.04 -3.38
N GLU A 116 17.43 13.10 -3.46
CA GLU A 116 16.66 14.21 -2.87
C GLU A 116 16.11 13.91 -1.48
N GLU A 117 16.04 12.63 -1.10
CA GLU A 117 15.45 12.21 0.18
C GLU A 117 16.35 11.19 0.89
N ALA A 118 16.44 11.29 2.22
CA ALA A 118 17.04 10.23 3.02
C ALA A 118 16.31 8.89 2.76
N TYR A 119 16.98 7.77 3.01
CA TYR A 119 16.35 6.45 2.93
C TYR A 119 16.94 5.48 3.94
N CYS A 120 16.20 4.40 4.19
CA CYS A 120 16.63 3.32 5.08
C CYS A 120 16.64 1.98 4.33
N LYS A 121 17.75 1.25 4.42
CA LYS A 121 17.87 -0.14 3.98
C LYS A 121 18.25 -0.99 5.19
N ASN A 122 17.36 -1.91 5.58
CA ASN A 122 17.48 -2.67 6.82
C ASN A 122 17.62 -1.72 8.02
N ASN A 123 18.69 -1.84 8.81
CA ASN A 123 19.02 -0.95 9.90
C ASN A 123 19.99 0.19 9.50
N THR A 124 20.22 0.41 8.20
CA THR A 124 21.14 1.45 7.70
C THR A 124 20.39 2.63 7.10
N VAL A 125 20.57 3.80 7.69
CA VAL A 125 20.06 5.08 7.20
C VAL A 125 21.12 5.76 6.35
N VAL A 126 20.73 6.25 5.18
CA VAL A 126 21.57 7.03 4.26
C VAL A 126 20.95 8.40 4.09
N ALA A 127 21.71 9.46 4.32
CA ALA A 127 21.22 10.84 4.22
C ALA A 127 22.34 11.80 3.78
N LYS A 128 21.93 12.96 3.26
CA LYS A 128 22.84 14.11 3.11
C LYS A 128 22.93 14.92 4.39
N PHE A 129 23.99 15.70 4.51
CA PHE A 129 24.14 16.62 5.63
C PHE A 129 22.98 17.62 5.73
N GLU A 130 22.42 18.09 4.61
CA GLU A 130 21.31 19.06 4.66
C GLU A 130 19.98 18.46 5.16
N MET A 131 19.90 17.13 5.34
CA MET A 131 18.67 16.42 5.70
C MET A 131 18.54 16.17 7.21
N LEU A 132 19.55 16.47 8.02
CA LEU A 132 19.59 16.07 9.44
C LEU A 132 18.46 16.68 10.29
N ASP A 133 18.00 17.87 9.94
CA ASP A 133 16.93 18.58 10.67
C ASP A 133 15.51 18.22 10.20
N THR A 134 15.39 17.23 9.30
CA THR A 134 14.09 16.83 8.73
C THR A 134 13.41 15.75 9.57
N TYR A 135 12.07 15.79 9.63
CA TYR A 135 11.32 14.70 10.26
C TYR A 135 11.41 13.42 9.41
N GLU A 136 11.64 13.52 8.09
CA GLU A 136 11.95 12.38 7.22
C GLU A 136 13.21 11.64 7.70
N PHE A 137 14.31 12.34 7.96
CA PHE A 137 15.52 11.72 8.51
C PHE A 137 15.26 11.05 9.86
N THR A 138 14.56 11.75 10.75
CA THR A 138 14.13 11.20 12.06
C THR A 138 13.30 9.92 11.89
N SER A 139 12.45 9.88 10.86
CA SER A 139 11.60 8.73 10.55
C SER A 139 12.40 7.50 10.12
N TYR A 140 13.48 7.70 9.38
CA TYR A 140 14.39 6.62 9.00
C TYR A 140 15.23 6.13 10.17
N ILE A 141 15.63 7.01 11.10
CA ILE A 141 16.27 6.59 12.35
C ILE A 141 15.33 5.70 13.16
N ILE A 142 14.08 6.13 13.39
CA ILE A 142 13.07 5.34 14.11
C ILE A 142 12.87 3.98 13.44
N ARG A 143 12.78 3.94 12.12
CA ARG A 143 12.65 2.69 11.36
C ARG A 143 13.88 1.77 11.51
N ALA A 144 15.09 2.34 11.54
CA ALA A 144 16.32 1.56 11.66
C ALA A 144 16.55 1.01 13.08
N MET A 145 16.05 1.70 14.11
CA MET A 145 16.23 1.31 15.51
C MET A 145 15.10 0.46 16.09
N SER A 146 13.92 0.43 15.45
CA SER A 146 12.70 -0.22 15.97
C SER A 146 12.15 -1.32 15.04
N ASP A 147 11.21 -2.12 15.54
CA ASP A 147 10.44 -3.11 14.77
C ASP A 147 9.14 -2.53 14.17
N ILE A 148 8.98 -1.20 14.17
CA ILE A 148 7.78 -0.55 13.64
C ILE A 148 7.83 -0.57 12.11
N MET A 149 6.81 -1.18 11.51
CA MET A 149 6.65 -1.24 10.05
C MET A 149 5.60 -0.27 9.52
N ASP A 150 4.67 0.19 10.36
CA ASP A 150 3.56 1.05 9.94
C ASP A 150 4.04 2.50 9.71
N PRO A 151 3.91 3.05 8.47
CA PRO A 151 4.42 4.37 8.16
C PRO A 151 3.82 5.49 9.02
N TRP A 152 2.53 5.41 9.34
CA TRP A 152 1.86 6.44 10.15
C TRP A 152 2.43 6.53 11.57
N LEU A 153 2.88 5.42 12.17
CA LEU A 153 3.56 5.45 13.46
C LEU A 153 4.94 6.05 13.33
N ILE A 154 5.69 5.62 12.31
CA ILE A 154 7.04 6.13 12.03
C ILE A 154 7.00 7.65 11.85
N TYR A 155 6.19 8.17 10.93
CA TYR A 155 6.05 9.61 10.71
C TYR A 155 5.46 10.34 11.93
N GLY A 156 4.44 9.75 12.55
CA GLY A 156 3.76 10.38 13.68
C GLY A 156 4.65 10.53 14.92
N ILE A 157 5.45 9.52 15.25
CA ILE A 157 6.46 9.57 16.32
C ILE A 157 7.53 10.59 15.96
N SER A 158 8.05 10.56 14.73
CA SER A 158 9.08 11.49 14.26
C SER A 158 8.68 12.94 14.46
N GLY A 159 7.51 13.33 13.97
CA GLY A 159 7.03 14.71 14.11
C GLY A 159 6.69 15.06 15.56
N THR A 160 6.32 14.09 16.40
CA THR A 160 6.10 14.35 17.83
C THR A 160 7.42 14.61 18.56
N VAL A 161 8.46 13.81 18.29
CA VAL A 161 9.82 13.98 18.86
C VAL A 161 10.44 15.31 18.42
N MET A 162 10.34 15.63 17.13
CA MET A 162 10.82 16.88 16.55
C MET A 162 9.96 18.09 16.92
N ASN A 163 8.83 17.87 17.61
CA ASN A 163 7.82 18.89 17.92
C ASN A 163 7.40 19.70 16.68
N THR A 164 7.22 19.01 15.55
CA THR A 164 6.79 19.58 14.27
C THR A 164 5.44 20.26 14.43
N SER A 165 5.35 21.52 14.02
CA SER A 165 4.09 22.28 14.03
C SER A 165 3.22 21.89 12.85
N ILE A 166 1.98 21.49 13.11
CA ILE A 166 0.97 21.15 12.10
C ILE A 166 -0.12 22.22 12.11
N ASP A 167 -0.54 22.69 10.93
CA ASP A 167 -1.67 23.61 10.82
C ASP A 167 -2.99 22.85 10.98
N MET A 168 -3.53 22.90 12.19
CA MET A 168 -4.79 22.23 12.53
C MET A 168 -6.00 22.81 11.77
N ASN A 169 -5.95 24.07 11.32
CA ASN A 169 -7.03 24.64 10.50
C ASN A 169 -6.99 24.06 9.09
N GLN A 170 -5.79 23.81 8.55
CA GLN A 170 -5.62 23.16 7.26
C GLN A 170 -6.15 21.72 7.30
N LEU A 171 -5.81 20.96 8.35
CA LEU A 171 -6.36 19.61 8.53
C LEU A 171 -7.88 19.63 8.74
N GLN A 172 -8.42 20.58 9.50
CA GLN A 172 -9.87 20.75 9.63
C GLN A 172 -10.53 21.00 8.28
N ALA A 173 -9.98 21.89 7.46
CA ALA A 173 -10.51 22.19 6.13
C ALA A 173 -10.43 20.97 5.21
N TYR A 174 -9.31 20.25 5.22
CA TYR A 174 -9.12 19.02 4.45
C TYR A 174 -10.17 17.95 4.79
N TYR A 175 -10.35 17.65 6.09
CA TYR A 175 -11.30 16.64 6.56
C TYR A 175 -12.76 17.12 6.61
N SER A 176 -13.03 18.38 6.25
CA SER A 176 -14.40 18.84 6.00
C SER A 176 -14.96 18.29 4.68
N ASN A 177 -14.12 17.74 3.80
CA ASN A 177 -14.57 16.90 2.71
C ASN A 177 -14.64 15.43 3.20
N PRO A 178 -15.81 14.76 3.14
CA PRO A 178 -15.92 13.35 3.55
C PRO A 178 -15.03 12.40 2.74
N ASP A 179 -14.72 12.69 1.49
CA ASP A 179 -13.88 11.82 0.63
C ASP A 179 -12.45 11.69 1.18
N ASN A 180 -11.99 12.74 1.87
CA ASN A 180 -10.65 12.79 2.45
C ASN A 180 -10.51 11.95 3.74
N LEU A 181 -11.61 11.44 4.30
CA LEU A 181 -11.56 10.61 5.51
C LEU A 181 -10.81 9.29 5.29
N SER A 182 -10.68 8.82 4.05
CA SER A 182 -9.93 7.60 3.72
C SER A 182 -8.42 7.73 4.00
N THR A 183 -7.88 8.95 4.07
CA THR A 183 -6.50 9.21 4.50
C THR A 183 -6.25 8.75 5.94
N LEU A 184 -7.28 8.72 6.78
CA LEU A 184 -7.20 8.18 8.14
C LEU A 184 -7.08 6.66 8.18
N ASP A 185 -7.17 5.94 7.07
CA ASP A 185 -6.93 4.49 7.06
C ASP A 185 -5.48 4.12 7.34
N PHE A 186 -4.56 5.08 7.13
CA PHE A 186 -3.13 4.94 7.41
C PHE A 186 -2.48 3.72 6.77
N ILE A 187 -3.01 3.31 5.62
CA ILE A 187 -2.40 2.30 4.76
C ILE A 187 -1.12 2.87 4.12
N GLU A 188 -0.12 2.02 3.91
CA GLU A 188 1.19 2.43 3.38
C GLU A 188 1.12 3.22 2.06
N PRO A 189 0.28 2.87 1.07
CA PRO A 189 0.16 3.66 -0.16
C PRO A 189 -0.16 5.15 0.02
N ARG A 190 -0.80 5.55 1.14
CA ARG A 190 -1.09 6.97 1.42
C ARG A 190 0.17 7.79 1.68
N PHE A 191 1.27 7.13 2.05
CA PHE A 191 2.53 7.77 2.40
C PHE A 191 3.54 7.73 1.25
N ILE A 192 3.16 7.20 0.08
CA ILE A 192 4.00 7.09 -1.12
C ILE A 192 3.52 8.13 -2.13
N TYR A 193 4.38 9.09 -2.47
CA TYR A 193 4.02 10.24 -3.31
C TYR A 193 3.62 9.83 -4.72
N GLU A 194 4.29 8.84 -5.29
CA GLU A 194 4.00 8.28 -6.62
C GLU A 194 2.59 7.70 -6.71
N LEU A 195 2.00 7.29 -5.58
CA LEU A 195 0.67 6.69 -5.53
C LEU A 195 -0.41 7.68 -5.07
N ASN A 196 -0.12 8.47 -4.04
CA ASN A 196 -1.10 9.33 -3.38
C ASN A 196 -0.95 10.81 -3.73
N GLY A 197 0.07 11.19 -4.51
CA GLY A 197 0.33 12.56 -4.94
C GLY A 197 0.39 13.54 -3.77
N GLU A 198 -0.21 14.72 -3.95
CA GLU A 198 -0.25 15.79 -2.94
C GLU A 198 -0.94 15.35 -1.62
N ASN A 199 -1.84 14.35 -1.66
CA ASN A 199 -2.45 13.80 -0.44
C ASN A 199 -1.46 13.12 0.50
N THR A 200 -0.24 12.82 0.02
CA THR A 200 0.86 12.30 0.84
C THR A 200 1.24 13.26 1.96
N VAL A 201 1.22 14.56 1.70
CA VAL A 201 1.52 15.59 2.72
C VAL A 201 0.48 15.51 3.83
N TYR A 202 -0.81 15.48 3.46
CA TYR A 202 -1.90 15.35 4.43
C TYR A 202 -1.83 14.04 5.22
N ALA A 203 -1.42 12.94 4.61
CA ALA A 203 -1.23 11.68 5.33
C ALA A 203 -0.14 11.80 6.41
N LYS A 204 1.01 12.40 6.07
CA LYS A 204 2.13 12.64 7.00
C LYS A 204 1.73 13.62 8.13
N GLU A 205 1.15 14.76 7.79
CA GLU A 205 0.69 15.76 8.77
C GLU A 205 -0.39 15.21 9.72
N THR A 206 -1.33 14.45 9.18
CA THR A 206 -2.36 13.76 9.96
C THR A 206 -1.74 12.75 10.92
N ALA A 207 -0.77 11.96 10.47
CA ALA A 207 -0.07 11.01 11.33
C ALA A 207 0.61 11.71 12.51
N ILE A 208 1.29 12.84 12.26
CA ILE A 208 1.92 13.67 13.31
C ILE A 208 0.89 14.22 14.28
N ALA A 209 -0.14 14.91 13.78
CA ALA A 209 -1.17 15.51 14.62
C ALA A 209 -1.94 14.47 15.44
N TYR A 210 -2.22 13.31 14.85
CA TYR A 210 -2.93 12.22 15.51
C TYR A 210 -2.07 11.53 16.59
N CYS A 211 -0.81 11.20 16.29
CA CYS A 211 0.12 10.64 17.28
C CYS A 211 0.34 11.59 18.45
N LYS A 212 0.52 12.89 18.19
CA LYS A 212 0.62 13.92 19.23
C LYS A 212 -0.63 13.96 20.10
N TYR A 213 -1.83 13.93 19.50
CA TYR A 213 -3.09 13.88 20.24
C TYR A 213 -3.20 12.63 21.12
N ILE A 214 -2.82 11.45 20.61
CA ILE A 214 -2.81 10.22 21.41
C ILE A 214 -1.84 10.36 22.57
N TYR A 215 -0.62 10.87 22.31
CA TYR A 215 0.39 11.07 23.34
C TYR A 215 -0.12 12.00 24.45
N ASP A 216 -0.65 13.17 24.09
CA ASP A 216 -1.12 14.18 25.04
C ASP A 216 -2.32 13.71 25.86
N LYS A 217 -3.23 12.93 25.25
CA LYS A 217 -4.49 12.51 25.90
C LYS A 217 -4.42 11.17 26.61
N TYR A 218 -3.67 10.21 26.05
CA TYR A 218 -3.67 8.80 26.47
C TYR A 218 -2.29 8.31 26.94
N CYS A 219 -1.26 9.15 26.86
CA CYS A 219 0.14 8.80 27.12
C CYS A 219 0.72 7.76 26.14
N PHE A 220 2.04 7.74 26.02
CA PHE A 220 2.75 6.93 25.03
C PHE A 220 2.58 5.41 25.18
N ASN A 221 2.36 4.88 26.39
CA ASN A 221 2.11 3.46 26.57
C ASN A 221 0.90 2.97 25.76
N SER A 222 0.01 3.87 25.35
CA SER A 222 -1.12 3.59 24.44
C SER A 222 -0.73 3.51 22.96
N ILE A 223 0.44 4.05 22.56
CA ILE A 223 0.98 4.07 21.19
C ILE A 223 1.83 2.82 20.92
N VAL A 224 2.52 2.29 21.95
CA VAL A 224 3.48 1.16 21.82
C VAL A 224 3.04 -0.15 22.49
N THR A 225 1.89 -0.20 23.17
CA THR A 225 1.21 -1.48 23.31
C THR A 225 0.62 -1.87 21.96
N PHE A 226 1.48 -2.42 21.09
CA PHE A 226 1.14 -3.19 19.89
C PHE A 226 0.42 -4.49 20.27
N ASP A 227 -0.64 -4.40 21.10
CA ASP A 227 -1.55 -5.51 21.29
C ASP A 227 -2.52 -5.49 20.12
N PRO A 228 -2.48 -6.49 19.22
CA PRO A 228 -3.44 -6.61 18.15
C PRO A 228 -4.87 -6.56 18.67
N GLN A 229 -5.17 -6.89 19.94
CA GLN A 229 -6.52 -6.87 20.54
C GLN A 229 -7.02 -5.49 21.01
N ILE A 230 -6.18 -4.44 21.03
CA ILE A 230 -6.65 -3.03 20.98
C ILE A 230 -7.16 -2.69 19.54
N LYS A 231 -7.21 -3.72 18.68
CA LYS A 231 -7.93 -3.96 17.41
C LYS A 231 -9.05 -2.96 17.09
N ILE A 232 -8.78 -2.14 16.07
CA ILE A 232 -9.73 -1.55 15.10
C ILE A 232 -10.82 -0.61 15.70
N MET A 233 -11.64 -1.06 16.65
CA MET A 233 -12.71 -0.25 17.26
C MET A 233 -12.17 0.84 18.20
N ALA A 234 -11.12 0.56 18.99
CA ALA A 234 -10.50 1.57 19.85
C ALA A 234 -9.82 2.67 19.02
N ASN A 235 -9.12 2.29 17.95
CA ASN A 235 -8.50 3.23 17.01
C ASN A 235 -9.55 4.07 16.25
N LYS A 236 -10.65 3.45 15.79
CA LYS A 236 -11.76 4.18 15.16
C LYS A 236 -12.42 5.20 16.08
N ARG A 237 -12.63 4.85 17.37
CA ARG A 237 -13.15 5.81 18.36
C ARG A 237 -12.17 6.98 18.54
N MET A 238 -10.88 6.69 18.70
CA MET A 238 -9.84 7.71 18.88
C MET A 238 -9.74 8.65 17.68
N LYS A 239 -9.76 8.13 16.44
CA LYS A 239 -9.82 8.94 15.20
C LYS A 239 -11.03 9.88 15.19
N ASN A 240 -12.21 9.39 15.55
CA ASN A 240 -13.41 10.23 15.62
C ASN A 240 -13.34 11.28 16.74
N GLU A 241 -12.76 10.96 17.88
CA GLU A 241 -12.54 11.94 18.94
C GLU A 241 -11.52 13.02 18.54
N TRP A 242 -10.48 12.64 17.81
CA TRP A 242 -9.50 13.56 17.24
C TRP A 242 -10.12 14.45 16.15
N LEU A 243 -10.87 13.90 15.20
CA LEU A 243 -11.62 14.68 14.22
C LEU A 243 -12.51 15.73 14.90
N LYS A 244 -13.20 15.33 15.98
CA LYS A 244 -14.01 16.25 16.77
C LYS A 244 -13.16 17.32 17.48
N SER A 245 -11.97 16.98 17.97
CA SER A 245 -11.09 17.95 18.65
C SER A 245 -10.55 19.02 17.70
N ILE A 246 -10.42 18.70 16.41
CA ILE A 246 -10.06 19.67 15.36
C ILE A 246 -11.28 20.33 14.70
N GLY A 247 -12.50 20.04 15.16
CA GLY A 247 -13.73 20.70 14.69
C GLY A 247 -14.30 20.13 13.39
N VAL A 248 -13.99 18.88 13.03
CA VAL A 248 -14.61 18.16 11.90
C VAL A 248 -15.91 17.48 12.35
N ALA A 249 -16.98 17.66 11.57
CA ALA A 249 -18.31 17.11 11.87
C ALA A 249 -18.55 15.70 11.30
N HIS A 250 -17.79 15.30 10.27
CA HIS A 250 -17.94 13.99 9.65
C HIS A 250 -17.38 12.87 10.53
N ILE A 251 -17.92 11.66 10.34
CA ILE A 251 -17.58 10.48 11.14
C ILE A 251 -16.74 9.54 10.29
N TYR A 252 -15.55 9.21 10.78
CA TYR A 252 -14.70 8.17 10.21
C TYR A 252 -15.30 6.79 10.47
N ASN A 253 -15.65 6.08 9.39
CA ASN A 253 -16.33 4.78 9.42
C ASN A 253 -15.70 3.72 8.51
N SER A 254 -14.42 3.85 8.17
CA SER A 254 -13.77 2.90 7.25
C SER A 254 -13.72 1.48 7.81
N ILE A 255 -13.89 0.51 6.90
CA ILE A 255 -13.76 -0.93 7.14
C ILE A 255 -12.34 -1.43 6.88
N TYR A 256 -11.46 -0.60 6.30
CA TYR A 256 -10.11 -0.97 5.89
C TYR A 256 -9.06 -0.81 7.01
N SER A 257 -9.42 -0.15 8.11
CA SER A 257 -8.49 0.16 9.21
C SER A 257 -7.82 -1.11 9.76
N GLY A 258 -6.50 -1.21 9.59
CA GLY A 258 -5.69 -2.33 10.08
C GLY A 258 -5.83 -3.62 9.28
N LEU A 259 -6.60 -3.61 8.18
CA LEU A 259 -6.85 -4.82 7.39
C LEU A 259 -5.61 -5.26 6.60
N PHE A 260 -4.83 -4.31 6.09
CA PHE A 260 -3.62 -4.57 5.31
C PHE A 260 -2.35 -4.55 6.17
N SER A 261 -2.49 -4.79 7.47
CA SER A 261 -1.34 -4.94 8.37
C SER A 261 -0.41 -6.05 7.86
N GLY A 262 0.87 -5.74 7.69
CA GLY A 262 1.88 -6.69 7.20
C GLY A 262 1.99 -6.79 5.68
N TYR A 263 1.21 -6.03 4.92
CA TYR A 263 1.47 -5.84 3.49
C TYR A 263 2.74 -5.01 3.33
N LYS A 264 3.51 -5.28 2.26
CA LYS A 264 4.71 -4.51 1.91
C LYS A 264 4.59 -4.00 0.50
N PHE A 265 4.84 -2.71 0.29
CA PHE A 265 4.71 -2.05 -1.00
C PHE A 265 6.10 -1.68 -1.52
N THR A 266 6.35 -1.93 -2.80
CA THR A 266 7.59 -1.56 -3.48
C THR A 266 7.25 -0.89 -4.80
N ILE A 267 7.76 0.31 -5.03
CA ILE A 267 7.67 0.98 -6.34
C ILE A 267 8.85 0.52 -7.19
N ASN A 268 8.55 -0.02 -8.36
CA ASN A 268 9.53 -0.49 -9.33
C ASN A 268 9.95 0.67 -10.25
N ARG A 269 11.05 0.47 -11.00
CA ARG A 269 11.61 1.49 -11.90
C ARG A 269 10.72 1.84 -13.10
N ASP A 270 9.76 0.99 -13.42
CA ASP A 270 8.80 1.17 -14.51
C ASP A 270 7.46 1.73 -14.03
N ASP A 271 7.44 2.34 -12.84
CA ASP A 271 6.26 2.87 -12.14
C ASP A 271 5.21 1.81 -11.79
N SER A 272 5.54 0.51 -11.91
CA SER A 272 4.71 -0.56 -11.38
C SER A 272 4.90 -0.72 -9.87
N ILE A 273 3.92 -1.32 -9.22
CA ILE A 273 3.93 -1.58 -7.78
C ILE A 273 3.99 -3.09 -7.57
N THR A 274 4.94 -3.54 -6.77
CA THR A 274 4.92 -4.88 -6.19
C THR A 274 4.38 -4.82 -4.76
N ILE A 275 3.33 -5.59 -4.48
CA ILE A 275 2.69 -5.68 -3.18
C ILE A 275 2.82 -7.11 -2.67
N LEU A 276 3.49 -7.30 -1.55
CA LEU A 276 3.61 -8.59 -0.89
C LEU A 276 2.63 -8.67 0.27
N SER A 277 1.81 -9.71 0.29
CA SER A 277 0.87 -10.01 1.36
C SER A 277 1.05 -11.46 1.85
N PRO A 278 0.42 -11.86 2.97
CA PRO A 278 0.57 -13.22 3.49
C PRO A 278 0.07 -14.34 2.55
N PHE A 279 -0.79 -14.04 1.56
CA PHE A 279 -1.38 -15.05 0.67
C PHE A 279 -1.14 -14.77 -0.82
N ALA A 280 -0.64 -13.58 -1.17
CA ALA A 280 -0.49 -13.18 -2.56
C ALA A 280 0.62 -12.16 -2.77
N GLU A 281 1.21 -12.21 -3.95
CA GLU A 281 2.06 -11.19 -4.56
C GLU A 281 1.28 -10.52 -5.68
N TYR A 282 1.23 -9.18 -5.68
CA TYR A 282 0.59 -8.40 -6.73
C TYR A 282 1.64 -7.56 -7.46
N ASN A 283 1.71 -7.69 -8.77
CA ASN A 283 2.51 -6.86 -9.65
C ASN A 283 1.55 -6.01 -10.49
N ILE A 284 1.37 -4.76 -10.09
CA ILE A 284 0.31 -3.87 -10.57
C ILE A 284 0.90 -2.71 -11.33
N LYS A 285 0.42 -2.48 -12.55
CA LYS A 285 0.65 -1.23 -13.27
C LYS A 285 -0.54 -0.30 -13.05
N MET A 286 -0.32 0.77 -12.29
CA MET A 286 -1.34 1.81 -12.10
C MET A 286 -1.62 2.53 -13.41
N GLN A 287 -2.89 2.88 -13.62
CA GLN A 287 -3.37 3.49 -14.85
C GLN A 287 -3.57 4.99 -14.66
N LYS A 288 -3.33 5.77 -15.73
CA LYS A 288 -3.59 7.22 -15.74
C LYS A 288 -4.93 7.57 -16.37
N ASP A 289 -5.46 6.68 -17.20
CA ASP A 289 -6.75 6.86 -17.87
C ASP A 289 -7.87 6.46 -16.90
N GLU A 290 -8.71 7.43 -16.55
CA GLU A 290 -9.82 7.28 -15.58
C GLU A 290 -10.86 6.25 -16.00
N ARG A 291 -10.83 5.77 -17.24
CA ARG A 291 -11.64 4.63 -17.70
C ARG A 291 -11.24 3.32 -17.02
N PHE A 292 -10.04 3.21 -16.46
CA PHE A 292 -9.57 2.00 -15.78
C PHE A 292 -9.83 2.04 -14.27
N LEU A 293 -9.88 0.86 -13.64
CA LEU A 293 -10.16 0.79 -12.20
C LEU A 293 -8.94 1.24 -11.38
N LEU A 294 -7.74 0.76 -11.69
CA LEU A 294 -6.55 0.97 -10.86
C LEU A 294 -5.86 2.31 -11.13
N THR A 295 -6.60 3.40 -10.94
CA THR A 295 -6.18 4.78 -11.21
C THR A 295 -5.84 5.59 -9.95
N SER A 296 -6.25 5.10 -8.77
CA SER A 296 -6.04 5.77 -7.49
C SER A 296 -5.70 4.77 -6.37
N VAL A 297 -5.10 5.28 -5.28
CA VAL A 297 -4.84 4.48 -4.06
C VAL A 297 -6.11 3.89 -3.50
N ASP A 298 -7.20 4.64 -3.56
CA ASP A 298 -8.48 4.17 -3.08
C ASP A 298 -9.02 2.99 -3.91
N ASN A 299 -8.94 3.05 -5.24
CA ASN A 299 -9.35 1.92 -6.08
C ASN A 299 -8.44 0.70 -5.86
N LEU A 300 -7.15 0.93 -5.64
CA LEU A 300 -6.20 -0.11 -5.24
C LEU A 300 -6.63 -0.78 -3.92
N VAL A 301 -6.99 -0.01 -2.91
CA VAL A 301 -7.48 -0.52 -1.60
C VAL A 301 -8.70 -1.40 -1.77
N VAL A 302 -9.62 -0.97 -2.62
CA VAL A 302 -10.88 -1.66 -2.86
C VAL A 302 -10.63 -2.98 -3.57
N PHE A 303 -9.75 -2.98 -4.57
CA PHE A 303 -9.31 -4.19 -5.23
C PHE A 303 -8.66 -5.17 -4.24
N LEU A 304 -7.68 -4.71 -3.44
CA LEU A 304 -7.01 -5.54 -2.44
C LEU A 304 -7.99 -6.10 -1.41
N TYR A 305 -8.94 -5.28 -0.94
CA TYR A 305 -9.99 -5.70 -0.02
C TYR A 305 -10.84 -6.82 -0.61
N LYS A 306 -11.35 -6.64 -1.82
CA LYS A 306 -12.25 -7.59 -2.46
C LYS A 306 -11.52 -8.88 -2.83
N ASN A 307 -10.25 -8.78 -3.23
CA ASN A 307 -9.41 -9.95 -3.42
C ASN A 307 -9.22 -10.72 -2.11
N LEU A 308 -8.79 -10.05 -1.03
CA LEU A 308 -8.63 -10.66 0.29
C LEU A 308 -9.92 -11.36 0.76
N MET A 309 -11.06 -10.66 0.71
CA MET A 309 -12.34 -11.21 1.17
C MET A 309 -12.83 -12.36 0.28
N GLY A 310 -12.69 -12.26 -1.03
CA GLY A 310 -13.13 -13.31 -1.95
C GLY A 310 -12.28 -14.56 -1.85
N VAL A 311 -10.96 -14.42 -1.75
CA VAL A 311 -10.04 -15.55 -1.52
C VAL A 311 -10.36 -16.21 -0.17
N ALA A 312 -10.58 -15.43 0.89
CA ALA A 312 -10.94 -15.98 2.19
C ALA A 312 -12.27 -16.75 2.18
N GLU A 313 -13.29 -16.24 1.48
CA GLU A 313 -14.58 -16.93 1.36
C GLU A 313 -14.47 -18.18 0.48
N LEU A 314 -13.70 -18.14 -0.61
CA LEU A 314 -13.38 -19.32 -1.42
C LEU A 314 -12.73 -20.42 -0.56
N LYS A 315 -11.68 -20.08 0.19
CA LYS A 315 -10.99 -21.02 1.08
C LYS A 315 -11.95 -21.63 2.10
N LYS A 316 -12.75 -20.79 2.78
CA LYS A 316 -13.75 -21.24 3.75
C LYS A 316 -14.81 -22.17 3.16
N ARG A 317 -15.24 -21.91 1.91
CA ARG A 317 -16.18 -22.79 1.20
C ARG A 317 -15.54 -24.10 0.79
N LEU A 318 -14.31 -24.08 0.33
CA LEU A 318 -13.60 -25.27 -0.07
C LEU A 318 -13.16 -26.10 1.15
N SER A 319 -12.93 -25.49 2.32
CA SER A 319 -12.42 -26.17 3.51
C SER A 319 -13.36 -27.21 4.11
N VAL A 320 -14.63 -27.27 3.65
CA VAL A 320 -15.56 -28.34 4.06
C VAL A 320 -15.53 -29.55 3.11
N SER A 321 -14.91 -29.40 1.94
CA SER A 321 -14.73 -30.48 0.96
C SER A 321 -13.62 -31.42 1.42
N PRO A 322 -13.76 -32.75 1.26
CA PRO A 322 -12.69 -33.70 1.56
C PRO A 322 -11.45 -33.53 0.67
N TYR A 323 -11.56 -32.77 -0.43
CA TYR A 323 -10.48 -32.52 -1.39
C TYR A 323 -9.67 -31.25 -1.09
N TYR A 324 -9.99 -30.50 -0.03
CA TYR A 324 -9.36 -29.19 0.24
C TYR A 324 -7.83 -29.24 0.29
N ASP A 325 -7.28 -30.24 0.97
CA ASP A 325 -5.84 -30.42 1.18
C ASP A 325 -5.10 -30.83 -0.11
N GLU A 326 -5.83 -31.24 -1.15
CA GLU A 326 -5.29 -31.55 -2.48
C GLU A 326 -5.23 -30.31 -3.40
N LEU A 327 -5.89 -29.21 -3.01
CA LEU A 327 -5.92 -27.96 -3.78
C LEU A 327 -4.79 -27.03 -3.35
N LYS A 328 -4.37 -26.14 -4.27
CA LYS A 328 -3.34 -25.12 -4.02
C LYS A 328 -3.83 -23.92 -3.19
N THR A 329 -4.64 -24.19 -2.17
CA THR A 329 -5.29 -23.13 -1.39
C THR A 329 -4.31 -22.37 -0.51
N ASP A 330 -3.23 -22.99 -0.04
CA ASP A 330 -2.25 -22.36 0.85
C ASP A 330 -0.98 -21.83 0.15
N GLU A 331 -0.88 -21.98 -1.18
CA GLU A 331 0.21 -21.39 -1.96
C GLU A 331 0.04 -19.86 -2.11
N VAL A 332 1.16 -19.16 -2.29
CA VAL A 332 1.17 -17.73 -2.58
C VAL A 332 0.71 -17.51 -4.03
N ILE A 333 -0.40 -16.79 -4.21
CA ILE A 333 -0.96 -16.48 -5.51
C ILE A 333 -0.20 -15.30 -6.12
N ILE A 334 0.26 -15.41 -7.36
CA ILE A 334 0.93 -14.31 -8.07
C ILE A 334 -0.06 -13.68 -9.06
N TYR A 335 -0.37 -12.40 -8.87
CA TYR A 335 -1.18 -11.59 -9.77
C TYR A 335 -0.30 -10.64 -10.59
N GLU A 336 -0.43 -10.68 -11.92
CA GLU A 336 0.10 -9.68 -12.85
C GLU A 336 -1.08 -8.86 -13.39
N ILE A 337 -1.08 -7.54 -13.16
CA ILE A 337 -2.23 -6.67 -13.46
C ILE A 337 -1.78 -5.50 -14.32
N ASP A 338 -2.26 -5.46 -15.57
CA ASP A 338 -2.06 -4.37 -16.50
C ASP A 338 -3.29 -4.19 -17.41
N GLU A 339 -4.21 -3.33 -16.98
CA GLU A 339 -5.46 -3.03 -17.71
C GLU A 339 -5.20 -2.40 -19.09
N SER A 340 -4.02 -1.78 -19.31
CA SER A 340 -3.67 -1.12 -20.57
C SER A 340 -3.44 -2.09 -21.74
N LEU A 341 -3.22 -3.37 -21.46
CA LEU A 341 -2.99 -4.37 -22.51
C LEU A 341 -4.25 -4.70 -23.30
N LEU A 342 -5.44 -4.47 -22.71
CA LEU A 342 -6.75 -4.71 -23.35
C LEU A 342 -6.85 -6.08 -24.05
N SER A 343 -6.17 -7.10 -23.50
CA SER A 343 -5.94 -8.38 -24.18
C SER A 343 -6.81 -9.49 -23.58
N GLY A 344 -8.10 -9.50 -23.94
CA GLY A 344 -8.93 -10.70 -23.91
C GLY A 344 -9.43 -11.21 -22.55
N GLY A 345 -9.20 -10.49 -21.44
CA GLY A 345 -9.77 -10.82 -20.13
C GLY A 345 -8.75 -11.17 -19.05
N GLY A 346 -9.20 -11.91 -18.04
CA GLY A 346 -8.37 -12.55 -17.03
C GLY A 346 -7.99 -13.94 -17.50
N GLN A 347 -6.79 -14.38 -17.14
CA GLN A 347 -6.34 -15.74 -17.45
C GLN A 347 -5.36 -16.25 -16.42
N THR A 348 -5.43 -17.55 -16.13
CA THR A 348 -4.45 -18.24 -15.30
C THR A 348 -3.45 -18.97 -16.18
N ASN A 349 -2.17 -18.62 -16.06
CA ASN A 349 -1.08 -19.38 -16.67
C ASN A 349 -0.91 -20.70 -15.91
N MET A 350 -1.61 -21.74 -16.36
CA MET A 350 -1.64 -23.06 -15.72
C MET A 350 -0.26 -23.74 -15.61
N LYS A 351 0.77 -23.27 -16.34
CA LYS A 351 2.14 -23.80 -16.18
C LYS A 351 2.93 -23.10 -15.08
N LYS A 352 2.67 -21.82 -14.85
CA LYS A 352 3.42 -20.99 -13.90
C LYS A 352 2.65 -20.69 -12.61
N GLY A 353 1.33 -20.90 -12.59
CA GLY A 353 0.47 -20.50 -11.47
C GLY A 353 0.35 -18.99 -11.34
N ILE A 354 0.46 -18.26 -12.45
CA ILE A 354 0.37 -16.79 -12.46
C ILE A 354 -1.00 -16.39 -13.01
N ILE A 355 -1.73 -15.58 -12.27
CA ILE A 355 -2.99 -14.99 -12.69
C ILE A 355 -2.69 -13.66 -13.37
N GLN A 356 -3.12 -13.50 -14.61
CA GLN A 356 -2.95 -12.29 -15.39
C GLN A 356 -4.31 -11.60 -15.57
N LEU A 357 -4.40 -10.33 -15.19
CA LEU A 357 -5.60 -9.52 -15.27
C LEU A 357 -5.33 -8.33 -16.20
N ASN A 358 -5.69 -8.50 -17.47
CA ASN A 358 -5.25 -7.62 -18.57
C ASN A 358 -6.40 -6.86 -19.24
N SER A 359 -7.51 -6.66 -18.53
CA SER A 359 -8.71 -6.02 -19.07
C SER A 359 -9.48 -5.25 -18.01
N PHE A 360 -10.38 -4.38 -18.45
CA PHE A 360 -11.33 -3.60 -17.65
C PHE A 360 -12.29 -4.46 -16.79
N GLY A 361 -12.26 -5.79 -16.90
CA GLY A 361 -13.08 -6.73 -16.13
C GLY A 361 -12.43 -7.28 -14.86
N ILE A 362 -11.36 -6.66 -14.33
CA ILE A 362 -10.60 -7.22 -13.19
C ILE A 362 -11.51 -7.60 -12.00
N GLU A 363 -12.59 -6.85 -11.83
CA GLU A 363 -13.60 -6.94 -10.78
C GLU A 363 -14.23 -8.32 -10.57
N PHE A 364 -14.51 -9.04 -11.65
CA PHE A 364 -15.07 -10.40 -11.59
C PHE A 364 -14.00 -11.45 -11.89
N MET A 365 -12.93 -11.07 -12.59
CA MET A 365 -11.91 -12.00 -13.05
C MET A 365 -10.97 -12.44 -11.93
N HIS A 366 -10.62 -11.57 -10.97
CA HIS A 366 -9.59 -11.92 -9.98
C HIS A 366 -9.96 -13.15 -9.12
N ILE A 367 -11.22 -13.27 -8.69
CA ILE A 367 -11.69 -14.46 -7.94
C ILE A 367 -11.92 -15.65 -8.87
N HIS A 368 -12.45 -15.42 -10.08
CA HIS A 368 -12.63 -16.49 -11.07
C HIS A 368 -11.30 -17.19 -11.39
N GLU A 369 -10.27 -16.41 -11.72
CA GLU A 369 -8.93 -16.93 -12.01
C GLU A 369 -8.26 -17.54 -10.77
N THR A 370 -8.61 -17.08 -9.56
CA THR A 370 -8.14 -17.75 -8.34
C THR A 370 -8.63 -19.19 -8.24
N VAL A 371 -9.87 -19.46 -8.67
CA VAL A 371 -10.38 -20.84 -8.69
C VAL A 371 -9.52 -21.69 -9.63
N HIS A 372 -9.22 -21.18 -10.82
CA HIS A 372 -8.32 -21.85 -11.76
C HIS A 372 -6.93 -22.11 -11.17
N PHE A 373 -6.37 -21.17 -10.42
CA PHE A 373 -5.13 -21.38 -9.68
C PHE A 373 -5.23 -22.51 -8.64
N PHE A 374 -6.30 -22.55 -7.84
CA PHE A 374 -6.50 -23.62 -6.85
C PHE A 374 -6.58 -25.02 -7.47
N PHE A 375 -7.15 -25.12 -8.68
CA PHE A 375 -7.30 -26.36 -9.45
C PHE A 375 -6.19 -26.58 -10.49
N GLN A 376 -5.11 -25.79 -10.47
CA GLN A 376 -4.08 -25.77 -11.52
C GLN A 376 -3.52 -27.17 -11.85
N GLU A 377 -3.30 -28.02 -10.84
CA GLU A 377 -2.74 -29.37 -11.03
C GLU A 377 -3.67 -30.34 -11.76
N TYR A 378 -4.95 -30.01 -11.79
CA TYR A 378 -6.03 -30.80 -12.40
C TYR A 378 -6.51 -30.23 -13.73
N TYR A 379 -5.83 -29.20 -14.25
CA TYR A 379 -6.21 -28.57 -15.51
C TYR A 379 -5.98 -29.50 -16.71
N GLN A 380 -7.04 -29.66 -17.52
CA GLN A 380 -7.04 -30.52 -18.71
C GLN A 380 -7.59 -29.74 -19.92
N PRO A 381 -6.82 -29.53 -21.00
CA PRO A 381 -7.19 -28.66 -22.10
C PRO A 381 -8.11 -29.36 -23.13
N THR A 382 -9.24 -29.90 -22.69
CA THR A 382 -10.21 -30.53 -23.58
C THR A 382 -11.59 -29.85 -23.51
N TYR A 383 -12.31 -29.86 -24.63
CA TYR A 383 -13.52 -29.06 -24.82
C TYR A 383 -14.69 -29.41 -23.88
N ILE A 384 -14.81 -30.68 -23.46
CA ILE A 384 -15.88 -31.11 -22.54
C ILE A 384 -15.56 -30.67 -21.10
N PHE A 385 -14.29 -30.77 -20.70
CA PHE A 385 -13.85 -30.42 -19.36
C PHE A 385 -13.74 -28.91 -19.15
N TRP A 386 -13.55 -28.16 -20.24
CA TRP A 386 -13.62 -26.70 -20.24
C TRP A 386 -14.94 -26.19 -19.63
N TYR A 387 -16.10 -26.76 -19.98
CA TYR A 387 -17.40 -26.35 -19.40
C TYR A 387 -17.51 -26.63 -17.90
N LEU A 388 -16.90 -27.71 -17.41
CA LEU A 388 -16.91 -28.04 -16.00
C LEU A 388 -15.97 -27.10 -15.22
N GLN A 389 -14.75 -26.90 -15.72
CA GLN A 389 -13.73 -26.06 -15.10
C GLN A 389 -14.19 -24.60 -15.01
N GLU A 390 -14.67 -24.05 -16.12
CA GLU A 390 -15.04 -22.64 -16.22
C GLU A 390 -16.39 -22.39 -15.54
N GLY A 391 -17.29 -23.38 -15.60
CA GLY A 391 -18.53 -23.34 -14.85
C GLY A 391 -18.31 -23.41 -13.35
N LEU A 392 -17.34 -24.20 -12.89
CA LEU A 392 -16.97 -24.30 -11.48
C LEU A 392 -16.29 -23.03 -11.00
N ALA A 393 -15.40 -22.45 -11.81
CA ALA A 393 -14.80 -21.15 -11.57
C ALA A 393 -15.85 -20.05 -11.44
N CYS A 394 -16.79 -19.92 -12.39
CA CYS A 394 -17.89 -18.97 -12.30
C CYS A 394 -18.79 -19.22 -11.08
N TYR A 395 -19.19 -20.47 -10.83
CA TYR A 395 -20.07 -20.80 -9.72
C TYR A 395 -19.44 -20.45 -8.36
N LEU A 396 -18.17 -20.84 -8.15
CA LEU A 396 -17.45 -20.56 -6.91
C LEU A 396 -17.14 -19.08 -6.76
N SER A 397 -16.72 -18.40 -7.82
CA SER A 397 -16.42 -16.96 -7.77
C SER A 397 -17.66 -16.12 -7.49
N ASN A 398 -18.74 -16.29 -8.25
CA ASN A 398 -19.99 -15.54 -8.07
C ASN A 398 -20.59 -15.72 -6.68
N THR A 399 -20.48 -16.93 -6.13
CA THR A 399 -20.98 -17.18 -4.79
C THR A 399 -20.07 -16.59 -3.71
N ALA A 400 -18.75 -16.57 -3.91
CA ALA A 400 -17.79 -15.92 -3.01
C ALA A 400 -17.86 -14.37 -3.07
N THR A 401 -18.29 -13.80 -4.19
CA THR A 401 -18.39 -12.34 -4.42
C THR A 401 -19.78 -11.76 -4.20
N SER A 402 -20.78 -12.61 -3.94
CA SER A 402 -22.21 -12.23 -3.85
C SER A 402 -22.57 -11.09 -2.88
N PHE A 403 -21.67 -10.70 -1.97
CA PHE A 403 -21.90 -9.66 -0.96
C PHE A 403 -21.17 -8.34 -1.23
N TYR A 404 -20.37 -8.23 -2.30
CA TYR A 404 -19.67 -7.00 -2.63
C TYR A 404 -19.68 -6.76 -4.15
N THR A 405 -20.25 -5.62 -4.54
CA THR A 405 -20.29 -5.19 -5.94
C THR A 405 -19.23 -4.12 -6.17
N TYR A 406 -18.65 -4.10 -7.37
CA TYR A 406 -17.85 -2.97 -7.84
C TYR A 406 -18.65 -1.85 -8.50
N VAL A 407 -19.96 -2.05 -8.62
CA VAL A 407 -20.94 -1.14 -9.25
C VAL A 407 -21.00 0.27 -8.62
N THR A 408 -20.35 0.49 -7.48
CA THR A 408 -20.16 1.80 -6.87
C THR A 408 -18.70 1.99 -6.54
N ASN A 409 -18.07 3.04 -7.09
CA ASN A 409 -16.82 3.58 -6.59
C ASN A 409 -17.03 3.86 -5.08
N PRO A 410 -16.32 3.15 -4.20
CA PRO A 410 -16.65 3.13 -2.78
C PRO A 410 -16.16 4.36 -2.00
N LEU A 411 -15.60 5.37 -2.68
CA LEU A 411 -15.18 6.63 -2.08
C LEU A 411 -16.23 7.71 -2.20
N ASN A 412 -16.68 7.94 -3.42
CA ASN A 412 -17.60 9.01 -3.79
C ASN A 412 -19.01 8.46 -4.05
N ASN A 413 -19.19 7.14 -3.98
CA ASN A 413 -20.44 6.45 -4.25
C ASN A 413 -20.95 6.68 -5.68
N GLU A 414 -20.04 6.99 -6.61
CA GLU A 414 -20.35 7.12 -8.03
C GLU A 414 -20.50 5.74 -8.66
N PRO A 415 -21.50 5.53 -9.52
CA PRO A 415 -21.69 4.24 -10.13
C PRO A 415 -20.56 3.94 -11.13
N PHE A 416 -19.90 2.79 -11.00
CA PHE A 416 -18.98 2.27 -12.01
C PHE A 416 -19.68 1.17 -12.80
N TYR A 417 -19.72 1.33 -14.12
CA TYR A 417 -20.36 0.37 -15.02
C TYR A 417 -19.33 -0.10 -16.05
N GLN A 418 -18.86 -1.33 -15.90
CA GLN A 418 -17.99 -1.96 -16.88
C GLN A 418 -18.61 -1.94 -18.30
N GLU A 419 -19.93 -2.03 -18.35
CA GLU A 419 -20.76 -1.94 -19.55
C GLU A 419 -20.56 -0.59 -20.27
N GLN A 420 -20.31 0.50 -19.55
CA GLN A 420 -20.05 1.82 -20.14
C GLN A 420 -18.73 1.81 -20.91
N ILE A 421 -17.66 1.27 -20.31
CA ILE A 421 -16.35 1.16 -20.96
C ILE A 421 -16.47 0.29 -22.22
N MET A 422 -17.19 -0.83 -22.10
CA MET A 422 -17.43 -1.72 -23.24
C MET A 422 -18.17 -0.99 -24.37
N MET A 423 -19.20 -0.21 -24.04
CA MET A 423 -19.94 0.60 -25.02
C MET A 423 -19.07 1.68 -25.65
N SER A 424 -18.22 2.37 -24.87
CA SER A 424 -17.24 3.33 -25.38
C SER A 424 -16.26 2.68 -26.33
N LEU A 425 -15.72 1.50 -26.01
CA LEU A 425 -14.81 0.75 -26.90
C LEU A 425 -15.51 0.29 -28.18
N ILE A 426 -16.75 -0.20 -28.10
CA ILE A 426 -17.54 -0.56 -29.30
C ILE A 426 -17.73 0.66 -30.19
N TYR A 427 -18.04 1.82 -29.61
CA TYR A 427 -18.22 3.06 -30.34
C TYR A 427 -16.91 3.58 -30.95
N GLU A 428 -15.81 3.63 -30.17
CA GLU A 428 -14.48 4.05 -30.61
C GLU A 428 -13.91 3.15 -31.73
N ASN A 429 -14.24 1.86 -31.69
CA ASN A 429 -13.83 0.89 -32.71
C ASN A 429 -14.79 0.84 -33.92
N ASP A 430 -15.71 1.79 -34.06
CA ASP A 430 -16.70 1.86 -35.14
C ASP A 430 -17.49 0.54 -35.31
N CYS A 431 -17.83 -0.12 -34.19
CA CYS A 431 -18.55 -1.39 -34.16
C CYS A 431 -17.90 -2.48 -35.05
N ASN A 432 -16.56 -2.50 -35.15
CA ASN A 432 -15.84 -3.41 -36.05
C ASN A 432 -15.81 -4.88 -35.58
N GLY A 433 -16.42 -5.20 -34.44
CA GLY A 433 -16.50 -6.54 -33.86
C GLY A 433 -15.33 -6.89 -32.94
N GLN A 434 -14.33 -6.02 -32.76
CA GLN A 434 -13.14 -6.36 -31.98
C GLN A 434 -13.39 -6.45 -30.49
N THR A 435 -14.32 -5.64 -29.96
CA THR A 435 -14.58 -5.58 -28.52
C THR A 435 -15.23 -6.88 -28.03
N LEU A 436 -16.11 -7.47 -28.84
CA LEU A 436 -16.90 -8.65 -28.48
C LEU A 436 -16.42 -9.96 -29.13
N MET A 437 -15.35 -9.95 -29.95
CA MET A 437 -14.97 -11.11 -30.77
C MET A 437 -14.68 -12.41 -29.99
N TYR A 438 -14.24 -12.29 -28.73
CA TYR A 438 -13.91 -13.45 -27.90
C TYR A 438 -15.15 -14.04 -27.20
N ILE A 439 -16.21 -13.25 -27.06
CA ILE A 439 -17.44 -13.61 -26.32
C ILE A 439 -18.57 -14.01 -27.28
N TYR A 440 -18.58 -13.46 -28.50
CA TYR A 440 -19.69 -13.66 -29.43
C TYR A 440 -19.20 -13.89 -30.86
N ASN A 441 -19.70 -14.94 -31.51
CA ASN A 441 -19.56 -15.13 -32.95
C ASN A 441 -20.33 -14.03 -33.70
N ASN A 442 -19.94 -13.57 -34.89
CA ASN A 442 -20.59 -12.41 -35.54
C ASN A 442 -20.60 -11.15 -34.66
N SER A 443 -19.54 -10.95 -33.86
CA SER A 443 -19.41 -9.82 -32.93
C SER A 443 -19.65 -8.46 -33.58
N GLN A 444 -19.23 -8.26 -34.83
CA GLN A 444 -19.48 -7.02 -35.58
C GLN A 444 -20.97 -6.70 -35.72
N GLU A 445 -21.80 -7.70 -36.08
CA GLU A 445 -23.24 -7.51 -36.23
C GLU A 445 -23.92 -7.30 -34.87
N LEU A 446 -23.46 -8.00 -33.83
CA LEU A 446 -23.93 -7.81 -32.46
C LEU A 446 -23.63 -6.40 -31.95
N GLU A 447 -22.38 -5.94 -32.10
CA GLU A 447 -21.93 -4.60 -31.72
C GLU A 447 -22.76 -3.52 -32.42
N GLN A 448 -22.98 -3.65 -33.73
CA GLN A 448 -23.81 -2.72 -34.49
C GLN A 448 -25.26 -2.70 -33.98
N ASN A 449 -25.88 -3.88 -33.80
CA ASN A 449 -27.26 -3.97 -33.31
C ASN A 449 -27.42 -3.41 -31.89
N LEU A 450 -26.41 -3.64 -31.02
CA LEU A 450 -26.35 -3.10 -29.67
C LEU A 450 -26.26 -1.58 -29.69
N MET A 451 -25.31 -1.03 -30.45
CA MET A 451 -25.06 0.41 -30.54
C MET A 451 -26.25 1.14 -31.16
N ASP A 452 -26.80 0.60 -32.26
CA ASP A 452 -27.98 1.15 -32.93
C ASP A 452 -29.18 1.23 -31.98
N TYR A 453 -29.45 0.16 -31.22
CA TYR A 453 -30.56 0.15 -30.27
C TYR A 453 -30.32 1.16 -29.15
N TYR A 454 -29.16 1.11 -28.52
CA TYR A 454 -28.83 1.95 -27.38
C TYR A 454 -28.95 3.44 -27.73
N LEU A 455 -28.32 3.88 -28.84
CA LEU A 455 -28.38 5.28 -29.31
C LEU A 455 -29.79 5.70 -29.75
N SER A 456 -30.51 4.84 -30.48
CA SER A 456 -31.85 5.19 -30.98
C SER A 456 -32.92 5.32 -29.89
N HIS A 457 -32.66 4.77 -28.71
CA HIS A 457 -33.56 4.83 -27.55
C HIS A 457 -33.10 5.85 -26.50
N GLY A 458 -32.21 6.78 -26.90
CA GLY A 458 -31.77 7.90 -26.07
C GLY A 458 -30.61 7.58 -25.12
N GLY A 459 -29.91 6.46 -25.35
CA GLY A 459 -28.65 6.18 -24.69
C GLY A 459 -27.54 7.06 -25.26
N GLU A 460 -26.64 7.50 -24.39
CA GLU A 460 -25.50 8.29 -24.77
C GLU A 460 -24.19 7.56 -24.45
N ILE A 461 -23.17 7.78 -25.30
CA ILE A 461 -21.78 7.30 -25.08
C ILE A 461 -20.98 8.39 -24.33
N SER A 462 -21.70 9.29 -23.65
CA SER A 462 -21.22 10.43 -22.85
C SER A 462 -20.61 9.94 -21.50
N PRO A 463 -20.15 10.82 -20.58
CA PRO A 463 -19.45 10.36 -19.37
C PRO A 463 -20.35 9.47 -18.50
N LEU A 464 -19.72 8.68 -17.62
CA LEU A 464 -20.32 7.61 -16.82
C LEU A 464 -21.64 7.98 -16.12
N ASP A 465 -21.78 9.25 -15.71
CA ASP A 465 -22.97 9.80 -15.05
C ASP A 465 -24.25 9.72 -15.89
N ASP A 466 -24.13 9.71 -17.22
CA ASP A 466 -25.23 9.65 -18.17
C ASP A 466 -25.47 8.22 -18.69
N PHE A 467 -24.68 7.23 -18.23
CA PHE A 467 -24.81 5.84 -18.69
C PHE A 467 -26.03 5.15 -18.09
N ASN A 468 -26.89 4.62 -18.96
CA ASN A 468 -28.12 3.96 -18.56
C ASN A 468 -27.97 2.43 -18.61
N LEU A 469 -27.63 1.82 -17.47
CA LEU A 469 -27.45 0.37 -17.35
C LEU A 469 -28.70 -0.44 -17.75
N SER A 470 -29.91 0.05 -17.41
CA SER A 470 -31.15 -0.62 -17.79
C SER A 470 -31.33 -0.61 -19.31
N LEU A 471 -31.05 0.52 -19.95
CA LEU A 471 -31.13 0.63 -21.40
C LEU A 471 -30.06 -0.22 -22.09
N TYR A 472 -28.86 -0.30 -21.52
CA TYR A 472 -27.83 -1.21 -21.99
C TYR A 472 -28.30 -2.67 -21.93
N ALA A 473 -28.92 -3.10 -20.83
CA ALA A 473 -29.44 -4.46 -20.69
C ALA A 473 -30.52 -4.78 -21.73
N ASP A 474 -31.42 -3.82 -22.01
CA ASP A 474 -32.42 -3.93 -23.06
C ASP A 474 -31.78 -3.99 -24.45
N ALA A 475 -30.80 -3.12 -24.71
CA ALA A 475 -30.08 -3.04 -25.97
C ALA A 475 -29.30 -4.34 -26.26
N MET A 476 -28.62 -4.88 -25.25
CA MET A 476 -27.91 -6.15 -25.34
C MET A 476 -28.87 -7.31 -25.59
N SER A 477 -29.99 -7.36 -24.85
CA SER A 477 -31.01 -8.39 -25.05
C SER A 477 -31.60 -8.34 -26.47
N TYR A 478 -31.90 -7.14 -26.97
CA TYR A 478 -32.34 -6.94 -28.35
C TYR A 478 -31.29 -7.37 -29.35
N ALA A 479 -30.04 -6.94 -29.18
CA ALA A 479 -28.95 -7.23 -30.10
C ALA A 479 -28.70 -8.74 -30.18
N LEU A 480 -28.66 -9.44 -29.04
CA LEU A 480 -28.57 -10.90 -28.99
C LEU A 480 -29.75 -11.56 -29.71
N SER A 481 -30.98 -11.12 -29.45
CA SER A 481 -32.15 -11.68 -30.12
C SER A 481 -32.12 -11.47 -31.63
N LYS A 482 -31.73 -10.28 -32.08
CA LYS A 482 -31.70 -9.90 -33.49
C LYS A 482 -30.59 -10.61 -34.26
N THR A 483 -29.38 -10.65 -33.71
CA THR A 483 -28.22 -11.28 -34.34
C THR A 483 -28.34 -12.81 -34.38
N TYR A 484 -29.00 -13.45 -33.40
CA TYR A 484 -28.99 -14.91 -33.27
C TYR A 484 -30.37 -15.58 -33.16
N SER A 485 -31.44 -14.92 -33.56
CA SER A 485 -32.85 -15.37 -33.51
C SER A 485 -33.15 -16.84 -33.87
N ASN A 486 -32.26 -17.55 -34.55
CA ASN A 486 -32.44 -18.94 -35.00
C ASN A 486 -31.39 -19.95 -34.52
N ASN A 487 -30.44 -19.59 -33.65
CA ASN A 487 -29.38 -20.52 -33.24
C ASN A 487 -29.04 -20.36 -31.76
N LEU A 488 -29.45 -21.30 -30.91
CA LEU A 488 -29.19 -21.30 -29.46
C LEU A 488 -27.71 -21.45 -29.07
N TYR A 489 -26.81 -21.74 -30.01
CA TYR A 489 -25.35 -21.68 -29.81
C TYR A 489 -24.84 -20.21 -29.89
N ILE A 490 -25.46 -19.34 -29.09
CA ILE A 490 -25.28 -17.87 -29.11
C ILE A 490 -24.05 -17.46 -28.29
N PHE A 491 -23.81 -18.16 -27.19
CA PHE A 491 -22.82 -17.77 -26.20
C PHE A 491 -21.54 -18.55 -26.42
N ASN A 492 -20.41 -17.85 -26.53
CA ASN A 492 -19.20 -18.43 -25.99
C ASN A 492 -19.37 -18.48 -24.46
N TYR A 493 -19.79 -19.66 -24.00
CA TYR A 493 -19.04 -20.43 -23.01
C TYR A 493 -19.38 -20.23 -21.50
N TYR A 494 -19.38 -19.04 -20.89
CA TYR A 494 -19.38 -18.91 -19.40
C TYR A 494 -20.73 -19.05 -18.67
N ILE A 495 -21.78 -18.31 -19.08
CA ILE A 495 -23.10 -18.34 -18.39
C ILE A 495 -23.75 -19.73 -18.48
N LEU A 496 -23.54 -20.41 -19.60
CA LEU A 496 -23.99 -21.79 -19.81
C LEU A 496 -23.20 -22.77 -18.94
N ALA A 497 -21.89 -22.59 -18.83
CA ALA A 497 -21.03 -23.39 -17.96
C ALA A 497 -21.42 -23.24 -16.49
N GLU A 498 -21.62 -22.02 -15.99
CA GLU A 498 -22.07 -21.78 -14.62
C GLU A 498 -23.44 -22.41 -14.36
N SER A 499 -24.40 -22.21 -15.28
CA SER A 499 -25.75 -22.79 -15.17
C SER A 499 -25.71 -24.31 -15.13
N TYR A 500 -24.83 -24.93 -15.93
CA TYR A 500 -24.59 -26.37 -15.93
C TYR A 500 -24.02 -26.85 -14.59
N VAL A 501 -22.99 -26.19 -14.06
CA VAL A 501 -22.42 -26.54 -12.76
C VAL A 501 -23.43 -26.33 -11.63
N LYS A 502 -24.21 -25.26 -11.64
CA LYS A 502 -25.29 -25.03 -10.68
C LYS A 502 -26.32 -26.17 -10.70
N TYR A 503 -26.68 -26.68 -11.88
CA TYR A 503 -27.52 -27.86 -12.01
C TYR A 503 -26.87 -29.10 -11.39
N LEU A 504 -25.59 -29.36 -11.67
CA LEU A 504 -24.85 -30.50 -11.10
C LEU A 504 -24.76 -30.42 -9.57
N VAL A 505 -24.41 -29.26 -9.02
CA VAL A 505 -24.33 -29.06 -7.57
C VAL A 505 -25.68 -29.31 -6.90
N ASN A 506 -26.79 -28.86 -7.50
CA ASN A 506 -28.13 -29.10 -6.98
C ASN A 506 -28.60 -30.56 -7.10
N THR A 507 -28.03 -31.32 -8.04
CA THR A 507 -28.43 -32.72 -8.31
C THR A 507 -27.61 -33.74 -7.52
N TYR A 508 -26.32 -33.46 -7.33
CA TYR A 508 -25.33 -34.37 -6.76
C TYR A 508 -24.81 -33.82 -5.42
N SER A 509 -23.76 -32.99 -5.47
CA SER A 509 -23.28 -32.11 -4.40
C SER A 509 -22.14 -31.26 -4.94
N LEU A 510 -21.66 -30.26 -4.18
CA LEU A 510 -20.45 -29.52 -4.56
C LEU A 510 -19.21 -30.44 -4.56
N ASP A 511 -19.05 -31.31 -3.58
CA ASP A 511 -17.90 -32.22 -3.48
C ASP A 511 -17.83 -33.18 -4.67
N GLN A 512 -18.98 -33.68 -5.14
CA GLN A 512 -19.02 -34.56 -6.32
C GLN A 512 -18.64 -33.82 -7.62
N VAL A 513 -18.95 -32.52 -7.71
CA VAL A 513 -18.54 -31.67 -8.83
C VAL A 513 -17.04 -31.36 -8.75
N ILE A 514 -16.53 -31.06 -7.57
CA ILE A 514 -15.09 -30.86 -7.31
C ILE A 514 -14.32 -32.13 -7.67
N GLN A 515 -14.77 -33.28 -7.18
CA GLN A 515 -14.20 -34.58 -7.52
C GLN A 515 -14.17 -34.80 -9.03
N ALA A 516 -15.31 -34.58 -9.71
CA ALA A 516 -15.37 -34.75 -11.16
C ALA A 516 -14.44 -33.78 -11.93
N ASN A 517 -14.16 -32.60 -11.36
CA ASN A 517 -13.21 -31.65 -11.91
C ASN A 517 -11.75 -32.07 -11.67
N MET A 518 -11.47 -32.84 -10.61
CA MET A 518 -10.13 -33.35 -10.27
C MET A 518 -9.82 -34.69 -10.95
N ASP A 519 -10.78 -35.61 -10.96
CA ASP A 519 -10.64 -37.01 -11.36
C ASP A 519 -10.55 -37.22 -12.89
N CYS A 520 -10.42 -36.17 -13.70
CA CYS A 520 -10.62 -36.10 -15.16
C CYS A 520 -9.96 -37.22 -16.02
N ASP A 521 -10.47 -38.45 -15.90
CA ASP A 521 -10.37 -39.62 -16.77
C ASP A 521 -11.69 -39.82 -17.54
#